data_AF-A0A4Q9HRX5-F1
#
_entry.id   AF-A0A4Q9HRX5-F1
#
_cell.length_a   1.000
_cell.length_b   1.000
_cell.length_c   1.000
_cell.angle_alpha   90.00
_cell.angle_beta   90.00
_cell.angle_gamma   90.00
#
_symmetry.space_group_name_H-M   'P 1'
#
loop_
_entity.id
_entity.type
_entity.pdbx_description
1 polymer ?
#
loop_
_entity_poly.entity_id
_entity_poly.type
_entity_poly.pdbx_seq_one_letter_code
_entity_poly.pdbx_strand_id
1 'polypeptide(L)'
;MPNTKSLKSSCAAVWPEGVIARYLTVGGATVDITASVTEDTPYVHDYGNGVTGRPQGCINLTLTTECTGCKENEEAEYEGLFATALGRVLESHYGRTAQRWAQSHAEKCRAMPRPEA
;
A
#
# COMPACT_ATOMS: atom_id res chain seq x y z
N MET A 1 -5.10 -9.97 49.93
CA MET A 1 -4.21 -9.60 48.81
C MET A 1 -4.92 -9.95 47.50
N PRO A 2 -5.51 -9.01 46.76
CA PRO A 2 -6.03 -9.30 45.43
C PRO A 2 -4.89 -9.21 44.39
N ASN A 3 -4.71 -10.30 43.65
CA ASN A 3 -3.73 -10.48 42.61
C ASN A 3 -4.25 -9.84 41.30
N THR A 4 -3.72 -8.68 40.93
CA THR A 4 -4.06 -8.00 39.66
C THR A 4 -3.26 -8.61 38.51
N LYS A 5 -3.88 -9.54 37.79
CA LYS A 5 -3.43 -9.98 36.46
C LYS A 5 -3.55 -8.78 35.51
N SER A 6 -2.41 -8.20 35.14
CA SER A 6 -2.32 -7.14 34.13
C SER A 6 -2.69 -7.70 32.76
N LEU A 7 -3.81 -7.24 32.20
CA LEU A 7 -4.17 -7.47 30.80
C LEU A 7 -3.25 -6.58 29.96
N LYS A 8 -2.37 -7.18 29.16
CA LYS A 8 -1.55 -6.45 28.17
C LYS A 8 -2.49 -5.78 27.17
N SER A 9 -2.69 -4.48 27.35
CA SER A 9 -3.25 -3.61 26.32
C SER A 9 -2.23 -3.52 25.18
N SER A 10 -2.41 -4.29 24.11
CA SER A 10 -1.68 -4.06 22.87
C SER A 10 -2.25 -2.79 22.24
N CYS A 11 -1.50 -1.70 22.34
CA CYS A 11 -1.76 -0.48 21.60
C CYS A 11 -1.82 -0.82 20.10
N ALA A 12 -2.93 -0.52 19.42
CA ALA A 12 -2.96 -0.59 17.97
C ALA A 12 -1.85 0.33 17.44
N ALA A 13 -0.87 -0.23 16.73
CA ALA A 13 0.17 0.58 16.13
C ALA A 13 -0.50 1.57 15.17
N VAL A 14 -0.32 2.88 15.42
CA VAL A 14 -0.72 3.90 14.46
C VAL A 14 0.14 3.69 13.23
N TRP A 15 -0.49 3.21 12.15
CA TRP A 15 0.18 3.01 10.88
C TRP A 15 0.63 4.36 10.31
N PRO A 16 1.83 4.46 9.70
CA PRO A 16 2.22 5.69 9.04
C PRO A 16 1.23 6.05 7.94
N GLU A 17 1.10 7.34 7.67
CA GLU A 17 0.19 7.85 6.65
C GLU A 17 0.47 7.22 5.28
N GLY A 18 -0.60 6.84 4.57
CA GLY A 18 -0.52 6.26 3.23
C GLY A 18 -0.06 4.79 3.19
N VAL A 19 0.45 4.22 4.29
CA VAL A 19 0.87 2.82 4.33
C VAL A 19 -0.35 1.90 4.35
N ILE A 20 -0.49 1.10 3.31
CA ILE A 20 -1.60 0.15 3.12
C ILE A 20 -1.19 -1.29 3.43
N ALA A 21 0.10 -1.60 3.46
CA ALA A 21 0.64 -2.89 3.93
C ALA A 21 2.08 -2.74 4.44
N ARG A 22 2.50 -3.62 5.35
CA ARG A 22 3.88 -3.69 5.88
C ARG A 22 4.32 -5.12 6.07
N TYR A 23 5.57 -5.37 5.70
CA TYR A 23 6.24 -6.66 5.79
C TYR A 23 7.45 -6.54 6.71
N LEU A 24 7.55 -7.40 7.72
CA LEU A 24 8.68 -7.41 8.65
C LEU A 24 9.87 -8.13 8.00
N THR A 25 11.03 -7.48 7.96
CA THR A 25 12.25 -8.10 7.45
C THR A 25 12.91 -8.98 8.51
N VAL A 26 13.75 -9.92 8.08
CA VAL A 26 14.57 -10.75 8.99
C VAL A 26 15.50 -9.90 9.86
N GLY A 27 15.95 -8.74 9.34
CA GLY A 27 16.77 -7.77 10.06
C GLY A 27 16.00 -6.90 11.08
N GLY A 28 14.69 -7.11 11.24
CA GLY A 28 13.85 -6.28 12.13
C GLY A 28 13.47 -4.92 11.56
N ALA A 29 13.76 -4.67 10.27
CA ALA A 29 13.25 -3.52 9.54
C ALA A 29 11.88 -3.83 8.92
N THR A 30 11.32 -2.86 8.21
CA THR A 30 10.01 -2.99 7.55
C THR A 30 10.12 -2.68 6.06
N VAL A 31 9.32 -3.38 5.26
CA VAL A 31 9.01 -2.98 3.89
C VAL A 31 7.57 -2.49 3.87
N ASP A 32 7.38 -1.21 3.58
CA ASP A 32 6.09 -0.55 3.59
C ASP A 32 5.59 -0.39 2.16
N ILE A 33 4.30 -0.65 1.93
CA ILE A 33 3.60 -0.38 0.67
C ILE A 33 2.73 0.85 0.89
N THR A 34 2.96 1.89 0.10
CA THR A 34 2.19 3.13 0.08
C THR A 34 1.42 3.23 -1.23
N ALA A 35 0.18 3.71 -1.17
CA ALA A 35 -0.62 4.03 -2.35
C ALA A 35 -0.83 5.54 -2.46
N SER A 36 -0.45 6.09 -3.62
CA SER A 36 -0.70 7.47 -4.00
C SER A 36 -1.69 7.48 -5.16
N VAL A 37 -2.69 8.36 -5.07
CA VAL A 37 -3.77 8.45 -6.04
C VAL A 37 -3.86 9.87 -6.56
N THR A 38 -3.89 10.00 -7.88
CA THR A 38 -4.19 11.26 -8.55
C THR A 38 -5.48 11.07 -9.33
N GLU A 39 -6.48 11.92 -9.06
CA GLU A 39 -7.71 11.92 -9.85
C GLU A 39 -7.42 12.44 -11.25
N ASP A 40 -7.76 11.65 -12.26
CA ASP A 40 -7.75 12.08 -13.64
C ASP A 40 -9.21 12.25 -14.09
N THR A 41 -9.51 13.42 -14.63
CA THR A 41 -10.85 13.93 -14.98
C THR A 41 -11.80 12.93 -15.68
N PRO A 42 -13.14 13.13 -15.62
CA PRO A 42 -14.13 12.08 -15.82
C PRO A 42 -13.98 11.42 -17.19
N TYR A 43 -13.69 10.13 -17.17
CA TYR A 43 -13.74 9.30 -18.36
C TYR A 43 -15.18 9.20 -18.83
N VAL A 44 -15.47 9.85 -19.95
CA VAL A 44 -16.77 9.73 -20.64
C VAL A 44 -16.67 8.51 -21.54
N HIS A 45 -17.27 7.40 -21.10
CA HIS A 45 -17.52 6.26 -21.97
C HIS A 45 -18.50 6.69 -23.08
N ASP A 46 -17.99 7.02 -24.27
CA ASP A 46 -18.82 7.22 -25.47
C ASP A 46 -19.07 5.87 -26.14
N TYR A 47 -20.21 5.25 -25.85
CA TYR A 47 -20.65 4.01 -26.50
C TYR A 47 -21.42 4.26 -27.81
N GLY A 48 -21.39 5.48 -28.38
CA GLY A 48 -22.05 5.80 -29.65
C GLY A 48 -23.59 5.72 -29.63
N ASN A 49 -24.21 5.55 -28.45
CA ASN A 49 -25.67 5.42 -28.26
C ASN A 49 -26.24 6.50 -27.30
N GLY A 50 -25.58 7.65 -27.23
CA GLY A 50 -25.90 8.70 -26.26
C GLY A 50 -25.33 8.41 -24.86
N VAL A 51 -24.92 9.48 -24.17
CA VAL A 51 -24.29 9.41 -22.85
C VAL A 51 -25.33 8.94 -21.83
N THR A 52 -25.35 7.64 -21.52
CA THR A 52 -26.21 7.05 -20.47
C THR A 52 -25.40 6.55 -19.26
N GLY A 53 -24.07 6.65 -19.31
CA GLY A 53 -23.19 6.28 -18.20
C GLY A 53 -23.03 7.41 -17.19
N ARG A 54 -23.03 7.07 -15.89
CA ARG A 54 -22.47 7.95 -14.86
C ARG A 54 -21.00 8.23 -15.21
N PRO A 55 -20.49 9.47 -15.08
CA PRO A 55 -19.05 9.71 -15.19
C PRO A 55 -18.34 8.84 -14.16
N GLN A 56 -17.54 7.89 -14.64
CA GLN A 56 -16.64 7.13 -13.80
C GLN A 56 -15.33 7.93 -13.76
N GLY A 57 -14.98 8.45 -12.59
CA GLY A 57 -13.68 9.07 -12.40
C GLY A 57 -12.61 8.02 -12.69
N CYS A 58 -11.67 8.37 -13.57
CA CYS A 58 -10.45 7.62 -13.69
C CYS A 58 -9.45 8.15 -12.67
N ILE A 59 -8.49 7.31 -12.31
CA ILE A 59 -7.41 7.67 -11.42
C ILE A 59 -6.11 7.14 -12.00
N ASN A 60 -5.04 7.82 -11.65
CA ASN A 60 -3.69 7.30 -11.76
C ASN A 60 -3.28 6.86 -10.36
N LEU A 61 -2.78 5.63 -10.26
CA LEU A 61 -2.36 4.99 -9.02
C LEU A 61 -0.87 4.72 -9.08
N THR A 62 -0.15 5.17 -8.06
CA THR A 62 1.25 4.80 -7.83
C THR A 62 1.33 3.96 -6.57
N LEU A 63 1.88 2.76 -6.69
CA LEU A 63 2.25 1.92 -5.55
C LEU A 63 3.75 2.02 -5.34
N THR A 64 4.16 2.54 -4.20
CA THR A 64 5.57 2.60 -3.81
C THR A 64 5.80 1.61 -2.69
N THR A 65 6.82 0.78 -2.85
CA THR A 65 7.30 -0.14 -1.82
C THR A 65 8.69 0.29 -1.38
N GLU A 66 8.93 0.48 -0.09
CA GLU A 66 10.24 0.91 0.43
C GLU A 66 10.66 0.06 1.64
N CYS A 67 11.91 -0.40 1.64
CA CYS A 67 12.54 -1.03 2.79
C CYS A 67 13.24 -0.01 3.70
N THR A 68 12.80 0.11 4.96
CA THR A 68 13.40 1.02 5.96
C THR A 68 14.81 0.62 6.39
N GLY A 69 15.21 -0.63 6.13
CA GLY A 69 16.55 -1.15 6.45
C GLY A 69 17.60 -0.81 5.40
N CYS A 70 17.43 -1.31 4.17
CA CYS A 70 18.43 -1.13 3.09
C CYS A 70 18.13 0.04 2.13
N LYS A 71 16.96 0.67 2.23
CA LYS A 71 16.51 1.76 1.36
C LYS A 71 16.33 1.41 -0.12
N GLU A 72 16.26 0.11 -0.42
CA GLU A 72 15.77 -0.35 -1.71
C GLU A 72 14.26 -0.10 -1.80
N ASN A 73 13.82 0.34 -2.97
CA ASN A 73 12.42 0.59 -3.26
C ASN A 73 12.03 0.04 -4.65
N GLU A 74 10.75 -0.22 -4.82
CA GLU A 74 10.13 -0.51 -6.11
C GLU A 74 8.86 0.33 -6.23
N GLU A 75 8.68 0.92 -7.41
CA GLU A 75 7.54 1.75 -7.74
C GLU A 75 6.82 1.18 -8.96
N ALA A 76 5.49 1.12 -8.87
CA ALA A 76 4.63 0.68 -9.95
C ALA A 76 3.53 1.72 -10.19
N GLU A 77 3.48 2.23 -11.41
CA GLU A 77 2.49 3.22 -11.84
C GLU A 77 1.43 2.58 -12.72
N TYR A 78 0.19 3.00 -12.53
CA TYR A 78 -0.97 2.50 -13.25
C TYR A 78 -1.88 3.67 -13.60
N GLU A 79 -2.06 3.90 -14.90
CA GLU A 79 -2.87 5.01 -15.41
C GLU A 79 -4.28 4.55 -15.81
N GLY A 80 -5.24 5.46 -15.73
CA GLY A 80 -6.59 5.25 -16.26
C GLY A 80 -7.38 4.15 -15.53
N LEU A 81 -7.10 3.92 -14.25
CA LEU A 81 -7.86 2.97 -13.44
C LEU A 81 -9.23 3.54 -13.11
N PHE A 82 -10.26 2.70 -13.06
CA PHE A 82 -11.52 3.11 -12.48
C PHE A 82 -11.34 3.38 -10.99
N ALA A 83 -11.87 4.51 -10.48
CA ALA A 83 -11.77 4.86 -9.05
C ALA A 83 -12.26 3.76 -8.09
N THR A 84 -13.18 2.90 -8.54
CA THR A 84 -13.68 1.74 -7.78
C THR A 84 -12.61 0.69 -7.50
N ALA A 85 -11.48 0.70 -8.21
CA ALA A 85 -10.36 -0.22 -7.99
C ALA A 85 -9.61 0.04 -6.67
N LEU A 86 -9.69 1.26 -6.11
CA LEU A 86 -8.93 1.63 -4.91
C LEU A 86 -9.32 0.84 -3.66
N GLY A 87 -10.62 0.61 -3.46
CA GLY A 87 -11.11 -0.07 -2.26
C GLY A 87 -10.63 -1.51 -2.11
N ARG A 88 -10.00 -2.08 -3.16
CA ARG A 88 -9.43 -3.44 -3.19
C ARG A 88 -8.07 -3.49 -3.86
N VAL A 89 -7.30 -2.41 -3.74
CA VAL A 89 -6.05 -2.27 -4.50
C VAL A 89 -5.07 -3.40 -4.19
N LEU A 90 -4.99 -3.85 -2.93
CA LEU A 90 -4.12 -4.95 -2.52
C LEU A 90 -4.59 -6.31 -3.04
N GLU A 91 -5.89 -6.57 -3.11
CA GLU A 91 -6.40 -7.83 -3.69
C GLU A 91 -6.40 -7.84 -5.22
N SER A 92 -6.27 -6.66 -5.83
CA SER A 92 -6.22 -6.52 -7.28
C SER A 92 -4.92 -7.08 -7.88
N HIS A 93 -4.89 -7.18 -9.20
CA HIS A 93 -3.64 -7.55 -9.89
C HIS A 93 -2.51 -6.54 -9.64
N TYR A 94 -2.84 -5.26 -9.45
CA TYR A 94 -1.90 -4.16 -9.22
C TYR A 94 -1.16 -4.35 -7.88
N GLY A 95 -1.92 -4.58 -6.80
CA GLY A 95 -1.36 -4.77 -5.46
C GLY A 95 -0.53 -6.05 -5.32
N ARG A 96 -0.92 -7.14 -6.00
CA ARG A 96 -0.20 -8.42 -5.89
C ARG A 96 1.26 -8.34 -6.33
N THR A 97 1.60 -7.48 -7.29
CA THR A 97 3.00 -7.29 -7.71
C THR A 97 3.81 -6.65 -6.60
N ALA A 98 3.33 -5.52 -6.05
CA ALA A 98 3.95 -4.83 -4.92
C ALA A 98 4.09 -5.74 -3.68
N GLN A 99 3.05 -6.53 -3.38
CA GLN A 99 3.09 -7.51 -2.28
C GLN A 99 4.14 -8.60 -2.49
N ARG A 100 4.28 -9.13 -3.71
CA ARG A 100 5.27 -10.16 -4.02
C ARG A 100 6.69 -9.64 -3.85
N TRP A 101 6.95 -8.42 -4.35
CA TRP A 101 8.24 -7.79 -4.16
C TRP A 101 8.53 -7.59 -2.68
N ALA A 102 7.60 -6.95 -1.95
CA ALA A 102 7.79 -6.64 -0.54
C ALA A 102 8.02 -7.90 0.31
N GLN A 103 7.25 -8.96 0.08
CA GLN A 103 7.43 -10.27 0.74
C GLN A 103 8.81 -10.88 0.41
N SER A 104 9.15 -10.99 -0.87
CA SER A 104 10.44 -11.56 -1.31
C SER A 104 11.64 -10.78 -0.77
N HIS A 105 11.53 -9.46 -0.70
CA HIS A 105 12.55 -8.60 -0.13
C HIS A 105 12.65 -8.80 1.39
N ALA A 106 11.53 -8.76 2.10
CA ALA A 106 11.49 -8.88 3.56
C ALA A 106 12.07 -10.21 4.06
N GLU A 107 11.80 -11.32 3.36
CA GLU A 107 12.33 -12.65 3.68
C GLU A 107 13.87 -12.74 3.62
N LYS A 108 14.51 -11.85 2.86
CA LYS A 108 15.96 -11.89 2.61
C LYS A 108 16.70 -10.76 3.30
N CYS A 109 16.05 -9.62 3.48
CA CYS A 109 16.70 -8.41 3.99
C CYS A 109 17.06 -8.57 5.48
N ARG A 110 18.36 -8.41 5.75
CA ARG A 110 18.93 -8.41 7.11
C ARG A 110 19.43 -7.04 7.54
N ALA A 111 19.22 -6.01 6.72
CA ALA A 111 19.55 -4.64 7.11
C ALA A 111 18.62 -4.22 8.26
N MET A 112 19.22 -3.70 9.34
CA MET A 112 18.47 -3.13 10.46
C MET A 112 17.99 -1.72 10.11
N PRO A 113 16.90 -1.23 10.72
CA PRO A 113 16.51 0.17 10.62
C PRO A 113 17.68 1.08 10.98
N ARG A 114 17.86 2.16 10.21
CA ARG A 114 18.81 3.21 10.61
C ARG A 114 18.33 3.80 11.95
N PRO A 115 19.22 4.01 12.94
CA PRO A 115 18.83 4.70 14.17
C PRO A 115 18.40 6.12 13.83
N GLU A 116 17.28 6.56 14.40
CA GLU A 116 16.85 7.95 14.38
C GLU A 116 17.89 8.76 15.19
N ALA A 117 18.39 9.85 14.60
CA ALA A 117 19.41 10.73 15.18
C ALA A 117 18.80 11.73 16.16
#